data_AF-A0AAD8MGS6-F1
#
_entry.id   AF-A0AAD8MGS6-F1
#
_cell.length_a   1.000
_cell.length_b   1.000
_cell.length_c   1.000
_cell.angle_alpha   90.00
_cell.angle_beta   90.00
_cell.angle_gamma   90.00
#
_symmetry.space_group_name_H-M   'P 1'
#
loop_
_entity.id
_entity.type
_entity.pdbx_description
1 polymer ?
#
loop_
_entity_poly.entity_id
_entity_poly.type
_entity_poly.pdbx_seq_one_letter_code
_entity_poly.pdbx_strand_id
1 'polypeptide(L)'
;MAESYLGEESVEFCQEFVNQSCTTAGLRKDAGKLSGPLSVVTMKPVEEKERDEAHLHVLLNNPEVHPYILMHKKYLEEIHQGKKKSGHWILTEHNRLFADWFEKEVSSEMMENDEGELYNENELGDTTMENPPFCSSIPICDVSDDVDYSIRENVEGTWVKN
;
A
#
# COMPACT_ATOMS: atom_id res chain seq x y z
N MET A 1 15.69 -46.18 -5.95
CA MET A 1 16.78 -45.43 -5.28
C MET A 1 17.44 -44.41 -6.24
N ALA A 2 16.76 -43.96 -7.30
CA ALA A 2 17.28 -42.93 -8.22
C ALA A 2 16.54 -41.59 -8.08
N GLU A 3 15.29 -41.61 -7.60
CA GLU A 3 14.44 -40.42 -7.45
C GLU A 3 14.85 -39.52 -6.27
N SER A 4 15.43 -40.08 -5.21
CA SER A 4 15.94 -39.29 -4.07
C SER A 4 17.15 -38.44 -4.46
N TYR A 5 18.00 -38.95 -5.36
CA TYR A 5 19.22 -38.27 -5.81
C TYR A 5 18.88 -37.05 -6.68
N LEU A 6 17.86 -37.17 -7.55
CA LEU A 6 17.41 -36.06 -8.40
C LEU A 6 16.72 -34.95 -7.57
N GLY A 7 16.00 -35.33 -6.51
CA GLY A 7 15.37 -34.36 -5.61
C GLY A 7 16.40 -33.52 -4.84
N GLU A 8 17.45 -34.15 -4.33
CA GLU A 8 18.53 -33.47 -3.59
C GLU A 8 19.32 -32.51 -4.49
N GLU A 9 19.66 -32.92 -5.71
CA GLU A 9 20.37 -32.07 -6.68
C GLU A 9 19.54 -30.86 -7.12
N SER A 10 18.22 -31.01 -7.25
CA SER A 10 17.32 -29.90 -7.58
C SER A 10 17.22 -28.87 -6.44
N VAL A 11 17.21 -29.31 -5.18
CA VAL A 11 17.15 -28.41 -4.02
C VAL A 11 18.47 -27.65 -3.87
N GLU A 12 19.60 -28.34 -4.04
CA GLU A 12 20.93 -27.74 -3.94
C GLU A 12 21.14 -26.68 -5.04
N PHE A 13 20.71 -26.98 -6.29
CA PHE A 13 20.71 -26.02 -7.39
C PHE A 13 19.81 -24.81 -7.11
N CYS A 14 18.58 -25.01 -6.63
CA CYS A 14 17.68 -23.92 -6.29
C CYS A 14 18.23 -23.04 -5.16
N GLN A 15 18.89 -23.64 -4.17
CA GLN A 15 19.49 -22.92 -3.05
C GLN A 15 20.68 -22.08 -3.50
N GLU A 16 21.58 -22.62 -4.33
CA GLU A 16 22.64 -21.83 -4.95
C GLU A 16 22.10 -20.73 -5.86
N PHE A 17 21.08 -21.02 -6.68
CA PHE A 17 20.46 -20.03 -7.56
C PHE A 17 19.84 -18.86 -6.77
N VAL A 18 19.12 -19.14 -5.68
CA VAL A 18 18.56 -18.09 -4.81
C VAL A 18 19.69 -17.31 -4.13
N ASN A 19 20.71 -17.98 -3.60
CA ASN A 19 21.83 -17.32 -2.92
C ASN A 19 22.65 -16.42 -3.87
N GLN A 20 22.78 -16.80 -5.14
CA GLN A 20 23.52 -16.04 -6.16
C GLN A 20 22.66 -14.97 -6.83
N SER A 21 21.38 -15.25 -7.09
CA SER A 21 20.51 -14.46 -7.98
C SER A 21 19.48 -13.60 -7.25
N CYS A 22 19.06 -13.98 -6.03
CA CYS A 22 18.10 -13.19 -5.27
C CYS A 22 18.82 -12.09 -4.48
N THR A 23 18.98 -10.94 -5.11
CA THR A 23 19.05 -9.70 -4.32
C THR A 23 17.63 -9.48 -3.79
N THR A 24 17.42 -9.68 -2.50
CA THR A 24 16.13 -9.29 -1.87
C THR A 24 15.88 -7.83 -2.20
N ALA A 25 14.79 -7.54 -2.92
CA ALA A 25 14.44 -6.18 -3.29
C ALA A 25 14.37 -5.33 -2.01
N GLY A 26 15.14 -4.24 -1.97
CA GLY A 26 15.22 -3.33 -0.83
C GLY A 26 16.40 -3.53 0.13
N LEU A 27 17.15 -4.64 0.06
CA LEU A 27 18.34 -4.82 0.88
C LEU A 27 19.61 -4.58 0.07
N ARG A 28 20.42 -3.58 0.48
CA ARG A 28 21.75 -3.39 -0.11
C ARG A 28 22.74 -4.43 0.45
N LYS A 29 23.63 -4.94 -0.39
CA LYS A 29 24.60 -6.00 -0.05
C LYS A 29 25.73 -5.53 0.88
N ASP A 30 25.82 -4.23 1.16
CA ASP A 30 26.86 -3.59 1.96
C ASP A 30 26.33 -3.17 3.35
N ALA A 31 26.06 -4.16 4.20
CA ALA A 31 25.68 -3.95 5.61
C ALA A 31 26.78 -3.26 6.47
N GLY A 32 27.95 -2.95 5.89
CA GLY A 32 29.15 -2.52 6.63
C GLY A 32 29.41 -1.01 6.71
N LYS A 33 28.57 -0.14 6.10
CA LYS A 33 28.86 1.31 6.04
C LYS A 33 27.61 2.19 6.10
N LEU A 34 26.77 1.99 7.11
CA LEU A 34 25.63 2.88 7.37
C LEU A 34 25.89 3.73 8.63
N SER A 35 26.96 4.52 8.59
CA SER A 35 27.13 5.65 9.53
C SER A 35 27.61 6.84 8.73
N GLY A 36 26.65 7.58 8.18
CA GLY A 36 26.82 8.81 7.44
C GLY A 36 25.48 9.54 7.36
N PRO A 37 25.46 10.83 6.99
CA PRO A 37 24.21 11.58 6.79
C PRO A 37 23.27 10.79 5.87
N LEU A 38 21.96 10.80 6.16
CA LEU A 38 20.97 10.26 5.25
C LEU A 38 21.20 10.89 3.87
N SER A 39 21.57 10.06 2.90
CA SER A 39 21.75 10.51 1.51
C SER A 39 20.50 11.28 1.08
N VAL A 40 20.71 12.42 0.42
CA VAL A 40 19.65 13.22 -0.20
C VAL A 40 18.67 12.32 -0.95
N VAL A 41 17.37 12.51 -0.71
CA VAL A 41 16.28 11.81 -1.40
C VAL A 41 16.49 11.94 -2.90
N THR A 42 16.60 10.80 -3.58
CA THR A 42 16.66 10.74 -5.04
C THR A 42 15.30 10.28 -5.54
N MET A 43 14.53 11.20 -6.13
CA MET A 43 13.28 10.87 -6.79
C MET A 43 13.59 10.21 -8.14
N LYS A 44 13.10 9.00 -8.33
CA LYS A 44 13.13 8.34 -9.64
C LYS A 44 11.73 8.40 -10.26
N PRO A 45 11.60 8.81 -11.53
CA PRO A 45 10.34 8.66 -12.23
C PRO A 45 10.03 7.16 -12.37
N VAL A 46 8.78 6.79 -12.12
CA VAL A 46 8.25 5.44 -12.31
C VAL A 46 7.37 5.45 -13.56
N GLU A 47 7.50 4.44 -14.42
CA GLU A 47 6.63 4.30 -15.58
C GLU A 47 5.20 3.96 -15.13
N GLU A 48 4.19 4.50 -15.81
CA GLU A 48 2.78 4.24 -15.47
C GLU A 48 2.47 2.73 -15.41
N LYS A 49 2.99 1.96 -16.37
CA LYS A 49 2.86 0.51 -16.39
C LYS A 49 3.44 -0.17 -15.14
N GLU A 50 4.63 0.25 -14.69
CA GLU A 50 5.27 -0.32 -13.50
C GLU A 50 4.47 0.02 -12.24
N ARG A 51 3.94 1.25 -12.17
CA ARG A 51 3.03 1.66 -11.10
C ARG A 51 1.75 0.81 -11.10
N ASP A 52 1.14 0.56 -12.26
CA ASP A 52 -0.10 -0.20 -12.38
C ASP A 52 0.10 -1.67 -12.03
N GLU A 53 1.23 -2.27 -12.46
CA GLU A 53 1.61 -3.63 -12.08
C GLU A 53 1.84 -3.75 -10.57
N ALA A 54 2.51 -2.78 -9.96
CA ALA A 54 2.71 -2.74 -8.50
C ALA A 54 1.38 -2.58 -7.75
N HIS A 55 0.50 -1.71 -8.24
CA HIS A 55 -0.82 -1.50 -7.64
C HIS A 55 -1.68 -2.77 -7.71
N LEU A 56 -1.76 -3.39 -8.89
CA LEU A 56 -2.48 -4.65 -9.08
C LEU A 56 -1.89 -5.76 -8.20
N HIS A 57 -0.57 -5.84 -8.09
CA HIS A 57 0.09 -6.81 -7.22
C HIS A 57 -0.35 -6.65 -5.76
N VAL A 58 -0.40 -5.43 -5.23
CA VAL A 58 -0.88 -5.18 -3.86
C VAL A 58 -2.32 -5.63 -3.69
N LEU A 59 -3.20 -5.30 -4.65
CA LEU A 59 -4.60 -5.71 -4.60
C LEU A 59 -4.78 -7.24 -4.62
N LEU A 60 -4.08 -7.94 -5.50
CA LEU A 60 -4.22 -9.39 -5.67
C LEU A 60 -3.69 -10.20 -4.47
N ASN A 61 -2.82 -9.62 -3.65
CA ASN A 61 -2.27 -10.26 -2.45
C ASN A 61 -3.03 -9.91 -1.17
N ASN A 62 -4.06 -9.05 -1.23
CA ASN A 62 -4.87 -8.72 -0.07
C ASN A 62 -6.03 -9.72 0.08
N PRO A 63 -6.14 -10.47 1.21
CA PRO A 63 -7.24 -11.41 1.43
C PRO A 63 -8.62 -10.74 1.46
N GLU A 64 -8.73 -9.49 1.91
CA GLU A 64 -9.99 -8.74 1.95
C GLU A 64 -10.52 -8.42 0.56
N VAL A 65 -9.63 -8.37 -0.44
CA VAL A 65 -9.96 -8.10 -1.85
C VAL A 65 -10.39 -9.39 -2.58
N HIS A 66 -10.16 -10.56 -2.00
CA HIS A 66 -10.46 -11.85 -2.65
C HIS A 66 -11.92 -12.02 -3.10
N PRO A 67 -12.96 -11.62 -2.32
CA PRO A 67 -14.35 -11.68 -2.76
C PRO A 67 -14.57 -10.88 -4.05
N TYR A 68 -13.99 -9.68 -4.14
CA TYR A 68 -14.09 -8.81 -5.31
C TYR A 68 -13.36 -9.39 -6.53
N ILE A 69 -12.23 -10.08 -6.33
CA ILE A 69 -11.53 -10.79 -7.41
C ILE A 69 -12.44 -11.84 -8.05
N LEU A 70 -13.13 -12.64 -7.22
CA LEU A 70 -14.06 -13.67 -7.70
C LEU A 70 -15.28 -13.03 -8.37
N MET A 71 -15.83 -11.98 -7.77
CA MET A 71 -16.97 -11.24 -8.30
C MET A 71 -16.67 -10.65 -9.68
N HIS A 72 -15.52 -10.00 -9.86
CA HIS A 72 -15.14 -9.43 -11.15
C HIS A 72 -14.94 -10.51 -12.22
N LYS A 73 -14.31 -11.64 -11.88
CA LYS A 73 -14.13 -12.76 -12.83
C LYS A 73 -15.48 -13.32 -13.28
N LYS A 74 -16.41 -13.52 -12.35
CA LYS A 74 -17.77 -13.99 -12.65
C LYS A 74 -18.51 -12.98 -13.54
N TYR A 75 -18.44 -11.70 -13.21
CA TYR A 75 -18.99 -10.63 -14.04
C TYR A 75 -18.45 -10.68 -15.48
N LEU A 76 -17.12 -10.84 -15.66
CA LEU A 76 -16.49 -10.98 -16.98
C LEU A 76 -16.96 -12.22 -17.75
N GLU A 77 -17.16 -13.35 -17.05
CA GLU A 77 -17.69 -14.57 -17.64
C GLU A 77 -19.15 -14.40 -18.09
N GLU A 78 -19.97 -13.70 -17.30
CA GLU A 78 -21.39 -13.44 -17.59
C GLU A 78 -21.55 -12.49 -18.79
N ILE A 79 -20.86 -11.34 -18.82
CA ILE A 79 -20.96 -10.38 -19.94
C ILE A 79 -20.37 -10.93 -21.26
N HIS A 80 -19.55 -11.98 -21.18
CA HIS A 80 -18.96 -12.65 -22.34
C HIS A 80 -19.51 -14.04 -22.57
N GLN A 81 -20.59 -14.40 -21.89
CA GLN A 81 -21.31 -15.64 -22.13
C GLN A 81 -21.74 -15.72 -23.60
N GLY A 82 -21.46 -16.88 -24.24
CA GLY A 82 -21.73 -17.10 -25.66
C GLY A 82 -20.60 -16.67 -26.62
N LYS A 83 -19.57 -15.96 -26.14
CA LYS A 83 -18.33 -15.73 -26.90
C LYS A 83 -17.35 -16.86 -26.54
N LYS A 84 -16.73 -17.50 -27.54
CA LYS A 84 -15.65 -18.48 -27.30
C LYS A 84 -14.38 -17.75 -26.82
N LYS A 85 -14.39 -17.27 -25.58
CA LYS A 85 -13.24 -16.68 -24.90
C LYS A 85 -12.53 -17.76 -24.08
N SER A 86 -11.20 -17.78 -24.15
CA SER A 86 -10.40 -18.70 -23.35
C SER A 86 -10.27 -18.21 -21.92
N GLY A 87 -9.96 -19.10 -20.97
CA GLY A 87 -9.67 -18.71 -19.59
C GLY A 87 -8.49 -17.72 -19.49
N HIS A 88 -7.49 -17.86 -20.36
CA HIS A 88 -6.39 -16.90 -20.45
C HIS A 88 -6.88 -15.50 -20.86
N TRP A 89 -7.82 -15.42 -21.81
CA TRP A 89 -8.40 -14.14 -22.20
C TRP A 89 -9.15 -13.48 -21.03
N ILE A 90 -9.95 -14.26 -20.28
CA ILE A 90 -10.67 -13.77 -19.10
C ILE A 90 -9.69 -13.26 -18.04
N LEU A 91 -8.61 -13.99 -17.78
CA LEU A 91 -7.58 -13.57 -16.82
C LEU A 91 -6.88 -12.27 -17.25
N THR A 92 -6.54 -12.15 -18.53
CA THR A 92 -5.91 -10.93 -19.07
C THR A 92 -6.85 -9.73 -18.98
N GLU A 93 -8.11 -9.90 -19.34
CA GLU A 93 -9.09 -8.82 -19.26
C GLU A 93 -9.38 -8.43 -17.80
N HIS A 94 -9.44 -9.41 -16.90
CA HIS A 94 -9.52 -9.19 -15.46
C HIS A 94 -8.36 -8.35 -14.95
N ASN A 95 -7.11 -8.75 -15.20
CA ASN A 95 -5.93 -8.01 -14.74
C ASN A 95 -5.90 -6.58 -15.28
N ARG A 96 -6.39 -6.36 -16.50
CA ARG A 96 -6.42 -5.02 -17.11
C ARG A 96 -7.45 -4.09 -16.47
N LEU A 97 -8.60 -4.62 -16.08
CA LEU A 97 -9.76 -3.81 -15.68
C LEU A 97 -10.01 -3.82 -14.17
N PHE A 98 -9.35 -4.72 -13.42
CA PHE A 98 -9.72 -4.99 -12.03
C PHE A 98 -9.58 -3.78 -11.11
N ALA A 99 -8.49 -3.00 -11.20
CA ALA A 99 -8.29 -1.84 -10.32
C ALA A 99 -9.42 -0.80 -10.48
N ASP A 100 -9.70 -0.38 -11.72
CA ASP A 100 -10.77 0.58 -12.01
C ASP A 100 -12.16 0.06 -11.68
N TRP A 101 -12.39 -1.24 -11.89
CA TRP A 101 -13.66 -1.87 -11.55
C TRP A 101 -13.84 -1.96 -10.03
N PHE A 102 -12.79 -2.35 -9.31
CA PHE A 102 -12.79 -2.50 -7.85
C PHE A 102 -13.02 -1.16 -7.15
N GLU A 103 -12.37 -0.09 -7.59
CA GLU A 103 -12.59 1.26 -7.07
C GLU A 103 -14.07 1.68 -7.19
N LYS A 104 -14.69 1.43 -8.35
CA LYS A 104 -16.10 1.76 -8.59
C LYS A 104 -17.04 0.94 -7.73
N GLU A 105 -16.79 -0.36 -7.62
CA GLU A 105 -17.61 -1.28 -6.85
C GLU A 105 -17.62 -0.87 -5.36
N VAL A 106 -16.44 -0.68 -4.77
CA VAL A 106 -16.30 -0.25 -3.37
C VAL A 106 -16.91 1.13 -3.15
N SER A 107 -16.73 2.07 -4.08
CA SER A 107 -17.34 3.40 -3.97
C SER A 107 -18.87 3.31 -3.98
N SER A 108 -19.45 2.43 -4.80
CA SER A 108 -20.90 2.19 -4.84
C SER A 108 -21.40 1.60 -3.52
N GLU A 109 -20.73 0.58 -2.99
CA GLU A 109 -21.07 -0.01 -1.70
C GLU A 109 -21.00 1.01 -0.55
N MET A 110 -20.00 1.90 -0.56
CA MET A 110 -19.90 2.96 0.45
C MET A 110 -21.06 3.95 0.37
N MET A 111 -21.52 4.31 -0.84
CA MET A 111 -22.67 5.21 -1.02
C MET A 111 -23.99 4.57 -0.58
N GLU A 112 -24.19 3.27 -0.84
CA GLU A 112 -25.40 2.55 -0.42
C GLU A 112 -25.53 2.44 1.12
N ASN A 113 -24.41 2.49 1.85
CA ASN A 113 -24.40 2.44 3.30
C ASN A 113 -24.68 3.80 3.97
N ASP A 114 -24.45 4.91 3.28
CA ASP A 114 -24.65 6.29 3.81
C ASP A 114 -26.13 6.69 3.83
N GLU A 115 -26.98 6.07 3.01
CA GLU A 115 -28.43 6.32 2.97
C GLU A 115 -29.18 5.73 4.19
N GLY A 116 -28.48 5.04 5.09
CA GLY A 116 -29.03 4.45 6.33
C GLY A 116 -28.85 5.28 7.61
N GLU A 117 -28.06 6.36 7.60
CA GLU A 117 -27.70 7.14 8.81
C GLU A 117 -28.39 8.52 8.88
N LEU A 118 -29.37 8.80 8.01
CA LEU A 118 -30.19 10.02 8.11
C LEU A 118 -31.41 9.77 9.01
N TYR A 119 -31.55 10.60 10.05
CA TYR A 119 -32.60 10.66 11.09
C TYR A 119 -32.40 9.79 12.34
N ASN A 120 -31.50 10.25 13.22
CA ASN A 120 -31.80 10.29 14.66
C ASN A 120 -31.51 11.70 15.19
N GLU A 121 -32.41 12.65 14.91
CA GLU A 121 -32.41 13.99 15.54
C GLU A 121 -32.99 13.93 16.96
N ASN A 122 -32.46 13.03 17.79
CA ASN A 122 -33.00 12.76 19.12
C ASN A 122 -31.85 12.65 20.11
N GLU A 123 -31.52 13.78 20.73
CA GLU A 123 -30.77 13.91 22.00
C GLU A 123 -29.24 13.77 21.99
N LEU A 124 -28.53 14.69 21.32
CA LEU A 124 -27.23 15.11 21.85
C LEU A 124 -27.15 16.64 21.92
N GLY A 125 -27.29 17.14 23.14
CA GLY A 125 -27.24 18.55 23.46
C GLY A 125 -25.88 19.16 23.11
N ASP A 126 -25.95 20.41 22.68
CA ASP A 126 -24.96 21.46 22.87
C ASP A 126 -23.48 21.02 22.77
N THR A 127 -22.95 21.03 21.55
CA THR A 127 -21.50 21.04 21.31
C THR A 127 -21.01 22.44 20.93
N THR A 128 -21.54 23.50 21.55
CA THR A 128 -20.78 24.75 21.59
C THR A 128 -19.68 24.57 22.64
N MET A 129 -18.47 24.24 22.21
CA MET A 129 -17.30 24.41 23.07
C MET A 129 -17.12 25.91 23.28
N GLU A 130 -17.66 26.44 24.38
CA GLU A 130 -17.47 27.84 24.80
C GLU A 130 -15.99 28.20 25.01
N ASN A 131 -15.08 27.21 25.04
CA ASN A 131 -13.66 27.42 25.21
C ASN A 131 -12.82 26.42 24.39
N PRO A 132 -12.43 26.76 23.14
CA PRO A 132 -11.56 25.89 22.35
C PRO A 132 -10.19 25.73 23.04
N PRO A 133 -9.60 24.52 23.07
CA PRO A 133 -8.33 24.26 23.75
C PRO A 133 -7.11 24.93 23.09
N PHE A 134 -7.29 25.53 21.92
CA PHE A 134 -6.24 26.23 21.20
C PHE A 134 -6.56 27.72 21.13
N CYS A 135 -5.62 28.55 21.56
CA CYS A 135 -5.66 29.99 21.37
C CYS A 135 -5.87 30.28 19.87
N SER A 136 -7.00 30.88 19.53
CA SER A 136 -7.39 31.23 18.15
C SER A 136 -6.57 32.37 17.54
N SER A 137 -5.50 32.80 18.22
CA SER A 137 -4.54 33.77 17.71
C SER A 137 -3.19 33.08 17.55
N ILE A 138 -3.00 32.44 16.39
CA ILE A 138 -1.65 32.11 15.93
C ILE A 138 -0.94 33.46 15.76
N PRO A 139 0.13 33.74 16.52
CA PRO A 139 0.86 35.00 16.36
C PRO A 139 1.39 35.07 14.93
N ILE A 140 1.23 36.22 14.29
CA ILE A 140 1.80 36.46 12.96
C ILE A 140 3.31 36.35 13.12
N CYS A 141 3.89 35.36 12.45
CA CYS A 141 5.34 35.20 12.39
C CYS A 141 5.87 36.34 11.52
N ASP A 142 6.37 37.41 12.13
CA ASP A 142 7.24 38.34 11.42
C ASP A 142 8.49 37.55 11.04
N VAL A 143 8.59 37.19 9.77
CA VAL A 143 9.80 36.59 9.20
C VAL A 143 10.85 37.70 9.19
N SER A 144 11.58 37.81 10.29
CA SER A 144 12.80 38.59 10.35
C SER A 144 13.88 37.74 9.69
N ASP A 145 14.52 38.27 8.64
CA ASP A 145 15.56 37.62 7.83
C ASP A 145 16.88 37.32 8.58
N ASP A 146 16.86 37.32 9.92
CA ASP A 146 18.00 36.95 10.75
C ASP A 146 17.75 35.57 11.38
N VAL A 147 18.00 34.52 10.59
CA VAL A 147 17.97 33.13 11.06
C VAL A 147 19.21 32.88 11.91
N ASP A 148 19.12 33.11 13.22
CA ASP A 148 20.01 32.46 14.18
C ASP A 148 19.57 31.00 14.31
N TYR A 149 20.44 30.08 13.88
CA TYR A 149 20.25 28.64 14.01
C TYR A 149 20.25 28.26 15.50
N SER A 150 19.09 28.34 16.15
CA SER A 150 18.90 27.67 17.44
C SER A 150 18.89 26.16 17.22
N ILE A 151 20.07 25.56 17.36
CA ILE A 151 20.30 24.13 17.48
C ILE A 151 19.44 23.66 18.66
N ARG A 152 18.39 22.88 18.39
CA ARG A 152 17.73 22.11 19.45
C ARG A 152 18.72 21.06 19.91
N GLU A 153 19.24 21.20 21.14
CA GLU A 153 20.01 20.14 21.78
C GLU A 153 19.14 18.88 21.92
N ASN A 154 19.73 17.73 21.57
CA ASN A 154 19.08 16.43 21.69
C ASN A 154 18.77 16.17 23.17
N VAL A 155 17.49 16.10 23.52
CA VAL A 155 17.07 15.60 24.83
C VAL A 155 17.23 14.08 24.80
N GLU A 156 18.13 13.54 25.61
CA GLU A 156 18.33 12.10 25.78
C GLU A 156 17.06 11.45 26.37
N GLY A 157 16.28 10.79 25.52
CA GLY A 157 15.16 9.97 25.95
C GLY A 157 15.65 8.69 26.62
N THR A 158 15.28 8.48 27.89
CA THR A 158 15.58 7.25 28.62
C THR A 158 14.56 6.17 28.25
N TRP A 159 14.98 5.15 27.50
CA TRP A 159 14.14 3.98 27.21
C TRP A 159 14.19 3.00 28.40
N VAL A 160 13.08 2.87 29.12
CA VAL A 160 12.90 1.81 30.11
C VAL A 160 12.61 0.50 29.36
N LYS A 161 13.48 -0.48 29.55
CA LYS A 161 13.28 -1.86 29.06
C LYS A 161 12.33 -2.58 30.02
N ASN A 162 11.22 -3.11 29.48
CA ASN A 162 10.49 -4.22 30.09
C ASN A 162 11.04 -5.54 29.57
#